data_AF-A0AAE3LLK4-F1
#
_entry.id   AF-A0AAE3LLK4-F1
#
_cell.length_a   1.000
_cell.length_b   1.000
_cell.length_c   1.000
_cell.angle_alpha   90.00
_cell.angle_beta   90.00
_cell.angle_gamma   90.00
#
_symmetry.space_group_name_H-M   'P 1'
#
loop_
_entity.id
_entity.type
_entity.pdbx_description
1 polymer ?
#
loop_
_entity_poly.entity_id
_entity_poly.type
_entity_poly.pdbx_seq_one_letter_code
_entity_poly.pdbx_strand_id
1 'polypeptide(L)'
;MNLKKIAYYLGIALCLASPLVFGICMLIGLDNTVPLSLMITSNACRICSLEAEMTENTMRSDKAMKLYKVTTIDQYHYKRVFTVAAKSQYEALTKASVICPHENVLTIEEVD
;
A
#
# COMPACT_ATOMS: atom_id res chain seq x y z
N MET A 1 8.16 -6.48 21.80
CA MET A 1 7.74 -5.06 21.71
C MET A 1 7.20 -4.83 20.29
N ASN A 2 5.95 -4.42 20.12
CA ASN A 2 5.28 -4.39 18.80
C ASN A 2 5.71 -3.15 17.99
N LEU A 3 6.62 -3.30 17.02
CA LEU A 3 7.12 -2.21 16.17
C LEU A 3 5.99 -1.39 15.51
N LYS A 4 4.90 -2.06 15.07
CA LYS A 4 3.70 -1.39 14.52
C LYS A 4 3.07 -0.40 15.49
N LYS A 5 3.01 -0.76 16.77
CA LYS A 5 2.43 0.09 17.81
C LYS A 5 3.30 1.32 18.05
N ILE A 6 4.63 1.15 18.01
CA ILE A 6 5.59 2.24 18.19
C ILE A 6 5.50 3.23 17.03
N ALA A 7 5.49 2.74 15.78
CA ALA A 7 5.38 3.59 14.60
C ALA A 7 4.07 4.40 14.62
N TYR A 8 2.95 3.74 14.93
CA TYR A 8 1.63 4.37 15.03
C TYR A 8 1.58 5.48 16.11
N TYR A 9 2.12 5.22 17.30
CA TYR A 9 2.16 6.24 18.35
C TYR A 9 3.14 7.37 18.02
N LEU A 10 4.22 7.09 17.29
CA LEU A 10 5.17 8.09 16.83
C LEU A 10 4.54 9.01 15.77
N GLY A 11 3.79 8.46 14.80
CA GLY A 11 3.05 9.23 13.80
C GLY A 11 2.01 10.16 14.43
N ILE A 12 1.23 9.66 15.40
CA ILE A 12 0.27 10.47 16.16
C ILE A 12 0.96 11.58 16.95
N ALA A 13 2.08 11.27 17.63
CA ALA A 13 2.81 12.26 18.42
C ALA A 13 3.37 13.41 17.54
N LEU A 14 3.92 13.09 16.37
CA LEU A 14 4.38 14.08 15.40
C LEU A 14 3.23 14.90 14.80
N CYS A 15 2.08 14.26 14.53
CA CYS A 15 0.89 14.94 14.02
C CYS A 15 0.33 15.94 15.05
N LEU A 16 0.30 15.59 16.33
CA LEU A 16 -0.18 16.47 17.42
C LEU A 16 0.83 17.55 17.84
N ALA A 17 2.13 17.32 17.66
CA ALA A 17 3.16 18.33 17.93
C ALA A 17 3.13 19.49 16.91
N SER A 18 2.66 19.22 15.68
CA SER A 18 2.71 20.18 14.56
C SER A 18 1.83 21.43 14.78
N PRO A 19 0.55 21.32 15.23
CA PRO A 19 -0.28 22.48 15.56
C PRO A 19 0.20 23.25 16.79
N LEU A 20 0.78 22.55 17.77
CA LEU A 20 1.30 23.13 19.01
C LEU A 20 2.48 24.06 18.75
N VAL A 21 3.44 23.62 17.93
CA VAL A 21 4.59 24.46 17.52
C VAL A 21 4.13 25.63 16.65
N PHE A 22 3.17 25.42 15.74
CA PHE A 22 2.60 26.49 14.92
C PHE A 22 1.91 27.59 15.74
N GLY A 23 1.11 27.20 16.74
CA GLY A 23 0.44 28.15 17.64
C GLY A 23 1.41 28.96 18.50
N ILE A 24 2.48 28.34 18.99
CA ILE A 24 3.52 29.02 19.78
C ILE A 24 4.31 30.00 18.89
N CYS A 25 4.65 29.63 17.65
CA CYS A 25 5.39 30.51 16.74
C CYS A 25 4.57 31.72 16.26
N MET A 26 3.25 31.57 16.08
CA MET A 26 2.33 32.69 15.77
C MET A 26 2.25 33.71 16.92
N LEU A 27 2.32 33.27 18.18
CA LEU A 27 2.28 34.17 19.34
C LEU A 27 3.57 35.01 19.52
N ILE A 28 4.70 34.52 19.02
CA ILE A 28 6.02 35.15 19.22
C ILE A 28 6.38 36.09 18.03
N GLY A 29 5.54 36.18 16.99
CA GLY A 29 5.71 37.14 15.89
C GLY A 29 6.97 36.89 15.06
N LEU A 30 7.33 35.62 14.84
CA LEU A 30 8.53 35.25 14.10
C LEU A 30 8.21 35.13 12.60
N ASP A 31 8.69 36.05 11.75
CA ASP A 31 8.42 36.02 10.29
C ASP A 31 8.93 34.75 9.57
N ASN A 32 9.85 34.01 10.21
CA ASN A 32 10.36 32.73 9.71
C ASN A 32 9.38 31.55 9.90
N THR A 33 8.20 31.79 10.46
CA THR A 33 7.20 30.77 10.81
C THR A 33 6.47 30.20 9.59
N VAL A 34 6.27 30.98 8.53
CA VAL A 34 5.62 30.52 7.30
C VAL A 34 6.43 29.41 6.60
N PRO A 35 7.74 29.56 6.32
CA PRO A 35 8.52 28.47 5.71
C PRO A 35 8.66 27.26 6.64
N LEU A 36 8.81 27.46 7.96
CA LEU A 36 8.94 26.37 8.92
C LEU A 36 7.64 25.55 9.04
N SER A 37 6.49 26.22 9.10
CA SER A 37 5.17 25.58 9.15
C SER A 37 4.85 24.79 7.87
N LEU A 38 5.26 25.29 6.71
CA LEU A 38 5.12 24.59 5.44
C LEU A 38 6.00 23.32 5.40
N MET A 39 7.24 23.40 5.91
CA MET A 39 8.14 22.26 6.02
C MET A 39 7.60 21.19 6.97
N ILE A 40 7.07 21.59 8.12
CA ILE A 40 6.45 20.68 9.10
C ILE A 40 5.21 20.01 8.49
N THR A 41 4.33 20.79 7.84
CA THR A 41 3.11 20.27 7.20
C THR A 41 3.44 19.30 6.06
N SER A 42 4.44 19.62 5.24
CA SER A 42 4.91 18.75 4.15
C SER A 42 5.46 17.42 4.69
N ASN A 43 6.25 17.47 5.76
CA ASN A 43 6.78 16.27 6.40
C ASN A 43 5.67 15.43 7.06
N ALA A 44 4.66 16.07 7.66
CA ALA A 44 3.48 15.38 8.18
C ALA A 44 2.70 14.67 7.07
N CYS A 45 2.46 15.33 5.92
CA CYS A 45 1.82 14.70 4.77
C CYS A 45 2.61 13.48 4.26
N ARG A 46 3.94 13.57 4.20
CA ARG A 46 4.79 12.43 3.80
C ARG A 46 4.71 11.26 4.78
N ILE A 47 4.67 11.55 6.09
CA ILE A 47 4.51 10.52 7.12
C ILE A 47 3.13 9.86 7.00
N CYS A 48 2.05 10.64 6.85
CA CYS A 48 0.69 10.12 6.68
C CYS A 48 0.57 9.24 5.42
N SER A 49 1.15 9.67 4.29
CA SER A 49 1.18 8.86 3.07
C SER A 49 1.96 7.55 3.27
N LEU A 50 3.09 7.59 3.99
CA LEU A 50 3.87 6.41 4.31
C LEU A 50 3.13 5.46 5.26
N GLU A 51 2.40 5.99 6.26
CA GLU A 51 1.57 5.19 7.16
C GLU A 51 0.40 4.53 6.43
N ALA A 52 -0.23 5.23 5.49
CA ALA A 52 -1.27 4.68 4.63
C ALA A 52 -0.73 3.52 3.78
N GLU A 53 0.43 3.72 3.13
CA GLU A 53 1.11 2.69 2.33
C GLU A 53 1.51 1.48 3.18
N MET A 54 2.06 1.70 4.37
CA MET A 54 2.46 0.63 5.31
C MET A 54 1.24 -0.15 5.85
N THR A 55 0.11 0.53 6.03
CA THR A 55 -1.15 -0.08 6.45
C THR A 55 -1.74 -0.92 5.33
N GLU A 56 -1.77 -0.40 4.10
CA GLU A 56 -2.21 -1.15 2.92
C GLU A 56 -1.34 -2.40 2.69
N ASN A 57 -0.02 -2.24 2.77
CA ASN A 57 0.93 -3.36 2.64
C ASN A 57 0.76 -4.41 3.74
N THR A 58 0.47 -3.98 4.97
CA THR A 58 0.13 -4.88 6.07
C THR A 58 -1.16 -5.65 5.80
N MET A 59 -2.24 -4.97 5.42
CA MET A 59 -3.53 -5.59 5.11
C MET A 59 -3.42 -6.55 3.93
N ARG A 60 -2.60 -6.20 2.93
CA ARG A 60 -2.24 -7.08 1.82
C ARG A 60 -1.43 -8.28 2.28
N SER A 61 -0.56 -8.13 3.28
CA SER A 61 0.21 -9.23 3.86
C SER A 61 -0.66 -10.20 4.66
N ASP A 62 -1.59 -9.70 5.46
CA ASP A 62 -2.44 -10.48 6.37
C ASP A 62 -3.58 -11.22 5.66
N LYS A 63 -3.82 -10.93 4.37
CA LYS A 63 -4.83 -11.64 3.57
C LYS A 63 -4.39 -13.08 3.34
N ALA A 64 -5.25 -14.04 3.74
CA ALA A 64 -5.00 -15.46 3.54
C ALA A 64 -4.79 -15.79 2.05
N MET A 65 -3.87 -16.71 1.77
CA MET A 65 -3.65 -17.20 0.42
C MET A 65 -4.90 -17.95 -0.06
N LYS A 66 -5.40 -17.58 -1.23
CA LYS A 66 -6.51 -18.23 -1.92
C LYS A 66 -6.00 -18.92 -3.17
N LEU A 67 -6.69 -19.96 -3.60
CA LEU A 67 -6.40 -20.62 -4.87
C LEU A 67 -7.22 -19.94 -5.98
N TYR A 68 -6.56 -19.63 -7.09
CA TYR A 68 -7.21 -19.10 -8.27
C TYR A 68 -6.96 -20.03 -9.45
N LYS A 69 -8.02 -20.32 -10.19
CA LYS A 69 -7.97 -21.01 -11.46
C LYS A 69 -7.89 -19.97 -12.57
N VAL A 70 -6.73 -19.86 -13.21
CA VAL A 70 -6.48 -18.93 -14.32
C VAL A 70 -6.49 -19.71 -15.61
N THR A 71 -7.39 -19.36 -16.52
CA THR A 71 -7.45 -19.94 -17.87
C THR A 71 -6.81 -18.97 -18.84
N THR A 72 -5.79 -19.42 -19.57
CA THR A 72 -5.12 -18.67 -20.62
C THR A 72 -5.40 -19.28 -21.99
N ILE A 73 -5.26 -18.48 -23.04
CA ILE A 73 -5.39 -18.89 -24.43
C ILE A 73 -4.21 -18.34 -25.24
N ASP A 74 -3.59 -19.19 -26.04
CA ASP A 74 -2.52 -18.78 -26.96
C ASP A 74 -3.07 -18.35 -28.33
N GLN A 75 -2.17 -17.92 -29.21
CA GLN A 75 -2.49 -17.53 -30.58
C GLN A 75 -3.03 -18.68 -31.47
N TYR A 76 -2.85 -19.92 -31.06
CA TYR A 76 -3.36 -21.13 -31.73
C TYR A 76 -4.67 -21.63 -31.13
N HIS A 77 -5.31 -20.84 -30.26
CA HIS A 77 -6.51 -21.20 -29.51
C HIS A 77 -6.31 -22.39 -28.55
N TYR A 78 -5.07 -22.72 -28.22
CA TYR A 78 -4.76 -23.69 -27.19
C TYR A 78 -5.07 -23.09 -25.82
N LYS A 79 -5.91 -23.78 -25.06
CA LYS A 79 -6.32 -23.35 -23.72
C LYS A 79 -5.50 -24.06 -22.67
N ARG A 80 -5.00 -23.29 -21.71
CA ARG A 80 -4.26 -23.81 -20.57
C ARG A 80 -4.88 -23.31 -19.28
N VAL A 81 -4.88 -24.15 -18.26
CA VAL A 81 -5.47 -23.85 -16.95
C VAL A 81 -4.40 -24.00 -15.89
N PHE A 82 -4.24 -22.95 -15.09
CA PHE A 82 -3.32 -22.90 -13.97
C PHE A 82 -4.08 -22.77 -12.66
N THR A 83 -3.61 -23.46 -11.63
CA THR A 83 -4.05 -23.20 -10.26
C THR A 83 -2.94 -22.47 -9.54
N VAL A 84 -3.22 -21.25 -9.09
CA VAL A 84 -2.23 -20.33 -8.51
C VAL A 84 -2.66 -19.92 -7.12
N ALA A 85 -1.79 -20.11 -6.13
CA ALA A 85 -1.98 -19.54 -4.80
C ALA A 85 -1.59 -18.05 -4.82
N ALA A 86 -2.55 -17.18 -4.48
CA ALA A 86 -2.35 -15.73 -4.46
C ALA A 86 -3.24 -15.06 -3.39
N LYS A 87 -2.87 -13.85 -2.97
CA LYS A 87 -3.67 -13.07 -2.01
C LYS A 87 -4.78 -12.26 -2.70
N SER A 88 -4.69 -12.07 -4.01
CA SER A 88 -5.68 -11.37 -4.83
C SER A 88 -5.68 -11.88 -6.27
N GLN A 89 -6.76 -11.59 -7.01
CA GLN A 89 -6.84 -11.86 -8.45
C GLN A 89 -5.69 -11.21 -9.23
N TYR A 90 -5.33 -9.96 -8.91
CA TYR A 90 -4.20 -9.27 -9.56
C TYR A 90 -2.87 -9.99 -9.38
N GLU A 91 -2.59 -10.49 -8.17
CA GLU A 91 -1.39 -11.27 -7.90
C GLU A 91 -1.42 -12.62 -8.64
N ALA A 92 -2.58 -13.28 -8.72
CA ALA A 92 -2.75 -14.50 -9.50
C ALA A 92 -2.50 -14.27 -10.99
N LEU A 93 -3.02 -13.17 -11.55
CA LEU A 93 -2.76 -12.77 -12.94
C LEU A 93 -1.28 -12.52 -13.19
N THR A 94 -0.62 -11.75 -12.32
CA THR A 94 0.81 -11.45 -12.45
C THR A 94 1.63 -12.74 -12.43
N LYS A 95 1.32 -13.68 -11.53
CA LYS A 95 1.98 -14.99 -11.47
C LYS A 95 1.70 -15.82 -12.73
N ALA A 96 0.48 -15.82 -13.24
CA ALA A 96 0.13 -16.53 -14.49
C ALA A 96 0.86 -15.93 -15.71
N SER A 97 0.96 -14.60 -15.80
CA SER A 97 1.70 -13.91 -16.86
C SER A 97 3.21 -14.19 -16.83
N VAL A 98 3.79 -14.46 -15.67
CA VAL A 98 5.20 -14.91 -15.58
C VAL A 98 5.37 -16.33 -16.12
N ILE A 99 4.38 -17.21 -15.90
CA ILE A 99 4.41 -18.60 -16.38
C ILE A 99 4.21 -18.65 -17.91
N CYS A 100 3.28 -17.85 -18.43
CA CYS A 100 2.94 -17.78 -19.85
C CYS A 100 2.89 -16.31 -20.34
N PRO A 101 4.03 -15.70 -20.68
CA PRO A 101 4.11 -14.28 -21.03
C PRO A 101 3.46 -13.93 -22.38
N HIS A 102 3.16 -14.93 -23.22
CA HIS A 102 2.61 -14.74 -24.56
C HIS A 102 1.17 -15.26 -24.71
N GLU A 103 0.54 -15.67 -23.61
CA GLU A 103 -0.84 -16.14 -23.62
C GLU A 103 -1.77 -15.07 -23.03
N ASN A 104 -2.95 -14.91 -23.61
CA ASN A 104 -3.96 -14.00 -23.10
C ASN A 104 -4.76 -14.68 -21.99
N VAL A 105 -5.09 -13.95 -20.92
CA VAL A 105 -5.97 -14.47 -19.88
C VAL A 105 -7.42 -14.42 -20.37
N LEU A 106 -8.09 -15.57 -20.35
CA LEU A 106 -9.50 -15.72 -20.73
C LEU A 106 -10.42 -15.59 -19.51
N THR A 107 -10.14 -16.34 -18.44
CA THR A 107 -10.93 -16.33 -17.21
C THR A 107 -10.05 -16.47 -15.98
N ILE A 108 -10.51 -15.90 -14.86
CA ILE A 108 -9.92 -16.10 -13.54
C ILE A 108 -11.05 -16.33 -12.54
N GLU A 109 -10.98 -17.45 -11.84
CA GLU A 109 -11.98 -17.87 -10.85
C GLU A 109 -11.27 -18.16 -9.53
N GLU A 110 -11.86 -17.72 -8.42
CA GLU A 110 -11.42 -18.15 -7.09
C GLU A 110 -11.94 -19.57 -6.85
N VAL A 111 -11.09 -20.45 -6.32
CA VAL A 111 -11.46 -21.83 -5.96
C VAL A 111 -11.70 -21.85 -4.45
N ASP A 112 -12.89 -22.30 -4.06
CA ASP A 112 -13.32 -22.51 -2.67
C ASP A 112 -12.91 -23.92 -2.17
#